data_AF-A0A7X7G801-F1
#
_entry.id   AF-A0A7X7G801-F1
#
_cell.length_a   1.000
_cell.length_b   1.000
_cell.length_c   1.000
_cell.angle_alpha   90.00
_cell.angle_beta   90.00
_cell.angle_gamma   90.00
#
_symmetry.space_group_name_H-M   'P 1'
#
loop_
_entity.id
_entity.type
_entity.pdbx_description
1 polymer ?
#
loop_
_entity_poly.entity_id
_entity_poly.type
_entity_poly.pdbx_seq_one_letter_code
_entity_poly.pdbx_strand_id
1 'polypeptide(L)' 'EAVEAAAATFADVTDEQWSRRGLRGDGAAFTVETLGQYYAHDMAHHLWDVRG' A
#
# COMPACT_ATOMS: atom_id res chain seq x y z
N GLU A 1 -12.93 -4.82 7.87
CA GLU A 1 -13.47 -3.93 6.82
C GLU A 1 -12.42 -3.13 6.06
N ALA A 2 -11.78 -2.06 6.59
CA ALA A 2 -10.88 -1.22 5.77
C ALA A 2 -9.64 -1.96 5.23
N VAL A 3 -8.97 -2.78 6.06
CA VAL A 3 -7.79 -3.56 5.63
C VAL A 3 -8.17 -4.68 4.66
N GLU A 4 -9.33 -5.31 4.84
CA GLU A 4 -9.82 -6.37 3.94
C GLU A 4 -10.16 -5.81 2.56
N ALA A 5 -10.78 -4.63 2.49
CA ALA A 5 -11.04 -3.94 1.24
C ALA A 5 -9.75 -3.56 0.50
N ALA A 6 -8.72 -3.09 1.24
CA ALA A 6 -7.41 -2.81 0.66
C ALA A 6 -6.76 -4.09 0.12
N ALA A 7 -6.80 -5.19 0.88
CA ALA A 7 -6.26 -6.47 0.45
C ALA A 7 -6.97 -7.01 -0.81
N ALA A 8 -8.30 -6.94 -0.86
CA ALA A 8 -9.07 -7.30 -2.06
C ALA A 8 -8.69 -6.44 -3.27
N THR A 9 -8.50 -5.14 -3.07
CA THR A 9 -8.08 -4.22 -4.13
C THR A 9 -6.70 -4.57 -4.68
N PHE A 10 -5.74 -4.92 -3.82
CA PHE A 10 -4.42 -5.36 -4.26
C PHE A 10 -4.45 -6.72 -4.97
N ALA A 11 -5.36 -7.61 -4.56
CA ALA A 11 -5.53 -8.93 -5.19
C ALA A 11 -6.05 -8.84 -6.65
N ASP A 12 -6.80 -7.79 -6.98
CA ASP A 12 -7.34 -7.54 -8.32
C ASP A 12 -6.33 -6.84 -9.26
N VAL A 13 -5.11 -6.52 -8.79
CA VAL A 13 -4.08 -5.86 -9.61
C VAL A 13 -3.47 -6.84 -10.61
N THR A 14 -3.61 -6.51 -11.89
CA THR A 14 -2.97 -7.23 -13.01
C THR A 14 -1.48 -6.90 -13.13
N ASP A 15 -0.72 -7.77 -13.80
CA ASP A 15 0.74 -7.63 -13.94
C ASP A 15 1.15 -6.27 -14.53
N GLU A 16 0.43 -5.78 -15.54
CA GLU A 16 0.71 -4.51 -16.19
C GLU A 16 0.43 -3.30 -15.29
N GLN A 17 -0.52 -3.45 -14.36
CA GLN A 17 -0.96 -2.37 -13.47
C GLN A 17 0.05 -2.07 -12.36
N TRP A 18 0.94 -3.00 -12.00
CA TRP A 18 1.94 -2.77 -10.95
C TRP A 18 2.81 -1.55 -11.22
N SER A 19 3.14 -1.30 -12.49
CA SER A 19 3.96 -0.17 -12.93
C SER A 19 3.22 1.17 -12.99
N ARG A 20 1.89 1.18 -12.85
CA ARG A 20 1.07 2.39 -12.96
C ARG A 20 1.46 3.39 -11.88
N ARG A 21 1.79 4.61 -12.31
CA ARG A 21 2.19 5.72 -11.44
C ARG A 21 0.99 6.52 -10.92
N GLY A 22 1.10 7.00 -9.69
CA GLY A 22 0.16 7.91 -9.04
C GLY A 22 0.84 8.84 -8.05
N LEU A 23 0.06 9.77 -7.50
CA LEU A 23 0.48 10.65 -6.41
C LEU A 23 -0.29 10.25 -5.15
N ARG A 24 0.41 10.14 -4.03
CA ARG A 24 -0.18 10.05 -2.69
C ARG A 24 -0.73 11.43 -2.30
N GLY A 25 -1.65 11.49 -1.35
CA GLY A 25 -2.32 12.73 -0.93
C GLY A 25 -1.39 13.88 -0.51
N ASP A 26 -0.12 13.59 -0.21
CA ASP A 26 0.93 14.57 0.11
C ASP A 26 1.81 14.96 -1.10
N GLY A 27 1.49 14.48 -2.30
CA GLY A 27 2.23 14.74 -3.54
C GLY A 27 3.40 13.80 -3.81
N ALA A 28 3.68 12.84 -2.92
CA ALA A 28 4.73 11.85 -3.16
C ALA A 28 4.36 10.91 -4.32
N ALA A 29 5.31 10.64 -5.22
CA ALA A 29 5.08 9.79 -6.38
C ALA A 29 5.32 8.31 -6.05
N PHE A 30 4.38 7.46 -6.46
CA PHE A 30 4.43 6.01 -6.26
C PHE A 30 4.02 5.26 -7.52
N THR A 31 4.45 4.00 -7.64
CA THR A 31 3.77 3.00 -8.45
C THR A 31 2.79 2.21 -7.57
N VAL A 32 1.89 1.41 -8.15
CA VAL A 32 1.04 0.51 -7.36
C VAL A 32 1.89 -0.44 -6.52
N GLU A 33 3.01 -0.93 -7.08
CA GLU A 33 3.98 -1.78 -6.38
C GLU A 33 4.58 -1.09 -5.16
N THR A 34 5.17 0.09 -5.32
CA THR A 34 5.83 0.77 -4.21
C THR A 34 4.85 1.28 -3.17
N LEU A 35 3.60 1.58 -3.57
CA LEU A 35 2.53 1.91 -2.62
C LEU A 35 2.13 0.69 -1.78
N GLY A 36 2.04 -0.51 -2.37
CA GLY A 36 1.76 -1.75 -1.65
C GLY A 36 2.87 -2.10 -0.65
N GLN A 37 4.14 -1.95 -1.06
CA GLN A 37 5.29 -2.13 -0.16
C GLN A 37 5.25 -1.13 1.01
N TYR A 38 4.97 0.14 0.73
CA TYR A 38 4.82 1.17 1.76
C TYR A 38 3.69 0.85 2.73
N TYR A 39 2.52 0.43 2.22
CA TYR A 39 1.37 0.07 3.04
C TYR A 39 1.68 -1.08 4.02
N ALA A 40 2.33 -2.15 3.53
CA ALA A 40 2.73 -3.27 4.38
C ALA A 40 3.77 -2.87 5.43
N HIS A 41 4.72 -2.00 5.05
CA HIS A 41 5.71 -1.45 5.96
C HIS A 41 5.08 -0.65 7.11
N ASP A 42 4.10 0.21 6.80
CA ASP A 42 3.39 1.04 7.79
C ASP A 42 2.68 0.16 8.83
N MET A 43 2.02 -0.92 8.39
CA MET A 43 1.39 -1.89 9.29
C MET A 43 2.42 -2.59 10.20
N ALA A 44 3.56 -3.02 9.63
CA ALA A 44 4.62 -3.65 10.41
C ALA A 44 5.22 -2.69 11.44
N HIS A 45 5.45 -1.43 11.05
CA HIS A 45 5.91 -0.36 11.93
C HIS A 45 4.92 -0.11 13.08
N HIS A 46 3.64 0.07 12.78
CA HIS A 46 2.63 0.34 13.81
C HIS A 46 2.39 -0.83 14.77
N LEU A 47 2.61 -2.07 14.32
CA LEU A 47 2.59 -3.23 15.21
C LEU A 47 3.71 -3.15 16.26
N TRP A 48 4.87 -2.64 15.88
CA TRP A 48 5.96 -2.37 16.83
C TRP A 48 5.67 -1.17 17.71
N ASP A 49 5.08 -0.09 17.17
CA ASP A 49 4.75 1.13 17.92
C ASP A 49 3.80 0.87 19.10
N VAL A 50 2.81 -0.02 18.93
CA VAL A 50 1.87 -0.41 20.01
C VAL A 50 2.55 -1.19 21.15
N ARG A 51 3.72 -1.79 20.89
CA ARG A 51 4.50 -2.52 21.90
C ARG A 51 5.51 -1.63 22.63
N GLY A 52 5.63 -0.36 22.25
CA GLY A 52 6.51 0.65 22.84
C GLY A 52 5.91 1.33 24.05
#